data_AF-A0A3M1SEA8-F1
#
_entry.id   AF-A0A3M1SEA8-F1
#
_cell.length_a   1.000
_cell.length_b   1.000
_cell.length_c   1.000
_cell.angle_alpha   90.00
_cell.angle_beta   90.00
_cell.angle_gamma   90.00
#
_symmetry.space_group_name_H-M   'P 1'
#
loop_
_entity.id
_entity.type
_entity.pdbx_description
1 polymer ?
#
loop_
_entity_poly.entity_id
_entity_poly.type
_entity_poly.pdbx_seq_one_letter_code
_entity_poly.pdbx_strand_id
1 'polypeptide(L)'
;KVPPHKRLPEGPFGDHYGYYSLKHDYPVFEVEAIFHRKDAIYPATVVGKPRQEDFFIGDYLQELLSPLFPLVMPAVVDLWSYGETGFHSLAAAVVRERYAREAISAGFRILGEGQLALTKFLLLTDKEQDLRNFKRLFEYILERVDWESDFFIFDRTSFDTLDYASGQINLGSKAMLIGVGEQKRDLKRDFSTSHLPQGVKRAKVFCGGCLVVEADSYEADKQLPARLASATEFDEFEVVVIHDKLEYADSSDKFLWATWTRFNPSTDVYARGVRLKHNRICYESPIIIDARMKPWYPKEVEAREDTIKLVDKRWKEYFPS
;
A
#
# COMPACT_ATOMS: atom_id res chain seq x y z
N LYS A 1 5.61 25.67 24.69
CA LYS A 1 4.15 25.90 24.42
C LYS A 1 3.85 25.80 22.92
N VAL A 2 2.62 25.46 22.53
CA VAL A 2 2.16 25.49 21.12
C VAL A 2 1.12 26.61 20.99
N PRO A 3 1.50 27.83 20.54
CA PRO A 3 0.55 28.94 20.44
C PRO A 3 -0.57 28.63 19.44
N PRO A 4 -1.83 28.98 19.74
CA PRO A 4 -2.92 28.84 18.78
C PRO A 4 -2.64 29.71 17.55
N HIS A 5 -3.04 29.23 16.37
CA HIS A 5 -2.92 29.92 15.08
C HIS A 5 -1.51 30.26 14.59
N LYS A 6 -0.45 30.11 15.40
CA LYS A 6 0.93 30.26 14.93
C LYS A 6 1.34 29.01 14.15
N ARG A 7 1.62 29.20 12.86
CA ARG A 7 2.09 28.16 11.95
C ARG A 7 3.33 28.65 11.21
N LEU A 8 4.23 27.72 10.90
CA LEU A 8 5.37 27.97 10.03
C LEU A 8 5.50 26.80 9.06
N PRO A 9 6.11 27.04 7.89
CA PRO A 9 6.31 25.97 6.94
C PRO A 9 7.34 24.95 7.44
N GLU A 10 6.99 23.67 7.33
CA GLU A 10 7.86 22.50 7.55
C GLU A 10 8.08 21.78 6.22
N GLY A 11 9.23 21.10 6.10
CA GLY A 11 9.65 20.42 4.89
C GLY A 11 10.19 21.33 3.76
N PRO A 12 10.52 20.75 2.58
CA PRO A 12 10.36 19.33 2.27
C PRO A 12 11.33 18.45 3.07
N PHE A 13 10.88 17.26 3.44
CA PHE A 13 11.65 16.28 4.20
C PHE A 13 11.35 14.88 3.66
N GLY A 14 12.27 13.92 3.75
CA GLY A 14 11.98 12.56 3.32
C GLY A 14 11.13 11.83 4.36
N ASP A 15 10.08 11.13 3.96
CA ASP A 15 9.23 10.37 4.89
C ASP A 15 9.34 8.86 4.71
N HIS A 16 8.63 8.14 5.60
CA HIS A 16 8.61 6.69 5.68
C HIS A 16 7.86 6.01 4.52
N TYR A 17 7.11 6.76 3.69
CA TYR A 17 6.59 6.24 2.42
C TYR A 17 7.70 6.17 1.36
N GLY A 18 8.86 6.79 1.60
CA GLY A 18 9.97 6.84 0.65
C GLY A 18 9.85 7.94 -0.39
N TYR A 19 9.00 8.93 -0.15
CA TYR A 19 8.90 10.15 -0.96
C TYR A 19 9.22 11.39 -0.13
N TYR A 20 9.57 12.49 -0.80
CA TYR A 20 9.70 13.76 -0.10
C TYR A 20 8.32 14.28 0.27
N SER A 21 8.05 14.58 1.53
CA SER A 21 6.84 15.28 1.92
C SER A 21 6.83 16.70 1.33
N LEU A 22 5.64 17.16 0.94
CA LEU A 22 5.43 18.52 0.48
C LEU A 22 5.51 19.52 1.64
N LYS A 23 5.83 20.77 1.31
CA LYS A 23 5.91 21.85 2.29
C LYS A 23 4.51 22.26 2.74
N HIS A 24 4.24 22.16 4.04
CA HIS A 24 2.97 22.55 4.65
C HIS A 24 3.17 23.35 5.94
N ASP A 25 2.15 24.11 6.33
CA ASP A 25 2.18 24.94 7.54
C ASP A 25 1.78 24.12 8.78
N TYR A 26 2.71 23.94 9.72
CA TYR A 26 2.51 23.17 10.95
C TYR A 26 2.61 24.04 12.21
N PRO A 27 2.01 23.61 13.35
CA PRO A 27 2.11 24.31 14.63
C PRO A 27 3.55 24.53 15.08
N VAL A 28 3.84 25.75 15.54
CA VAL A 28 5.15 26.06 16.13
C VAL A 28 5.19 25.61 17.58
N PHE A 29 6.16 24.75 17.91
CA PHE A 29 6.49 24.43 19.30
C PHE A 29 7.56 25.40 19.82
N GLU A 30 7.18 26.28 20.74
CA GLU A 30 8.09 27.22 21.39
C GLU A 30 8.68 26.59 22.65
N VAL A 31 9.98 26.28 22.62
CA VAL A 31 10.72 25.70 23.74
C VAL A 31 11.17 26.80 24.70
N GLU A 32 10.77 26.73 25.96
CA GLU A 32 11.12 27.74 26.98
C GLU A 32 12.43 27.41 27.70
N ALA A 33 12.72 26.12 27.91
CA ALA A 33 13.96 25.65 28.51
C ALA A 33 14.28 24.24 28.01
N ILE A 34 15.58 23.93 27.92
CA ILE A 34 16.10 22.59 27.58
C ILE A 34 16.94 22.13 28.77
N PHE A 35 16.60 20.99 29.35
CA PHE A 35 17.36 20.37 30.44
C PHE A 35 17.96 19.06 29.94
N HIS A 36 19.22 18.81 30.27
CA HIS A 36 19.91 17.59 29.90
C HIS A 36 20.88 17.15 31.00
N ARG A 37 21.20 15.86 31.03
CA ARG A 37 22.25 15.34 31.91
C ARG A 37 23.64 15.82 31.44
N LYS A 38 24.64 15.77 32.34
CA LYS A 38 26.04 15.86 31.91
C LYS A 38 26.35 14.71 30.95
N ASP A 39 27.12 14.98 29.89
CA ASP A 39 27.49 14.01 28.86
C ASP A 39 26.27 13.35 28.19
N ALA A 40 25.28 14.18 27.81
CA ALA A 40 24.04 13.73 27.19
C ALA A 40 24.27 13.12 25.79
N ILE A 41 23.53 12.04 25.50
CA ILE A 41 23.45 11.41 24.19
C ILE A 41 22.15 11.89 23.53
N TYR A 42 22.23 12.34 22.27
CA TYR A 42 21.08 12.76 21.48
C TYR A 42 20.69 11.63 20.51
N PRO A 43 19.65 10.82 20.82
CA PRO A 43 19.17 9.81 19.88
C PRO A 43 18.54 10.52 18.67
N ALA A 44 18.89 10.05 17.48
CA ALA A 44 18.34 10.52 16.23
C ALA A 44 18.14 9.33 15.29
N THR A 45 17.13 9.45 14.43
CA THR A 45 16.81 8.46 13.40
C THR A 45 16.70 9.15 12.05
N VAL A 46 16.75 8.36 10.98
CA VAL A 46 16.51 8.80 9.61
C VAL A 46 15.40 7.94 9.05
N VAL A 47 14.41 8.59 8.47
CA VAL A 47 13.31 7.94 7.73
C VAL A 47 13.49 8.16 6.24
N GLY A 48 12.85 7.32 5.43
CA GLY A 48 13.01 7.32 3.99
C GLY A 48 12.37 6.08 3.39
N LYS A 49 12.84 5.68 2.21
CA LYS A 49 12.35 4.48 1.55
C LYS A 49 12.55 3.25 2.45
N PRO A 50 11.50 2.47 2.75
CA PRO A 50 11.62 1.28 3.59
C PRO A 50 12.68 0.31 3.05
N ARG A 51 13.42 -0.40 3.91
CA ARG A 51 13.27 -0.49 5.38
C ARG A 51 14.22 0.47 6.10
N GLN A 52 13.70 1.29 7.03
CA GLN A 52 14.50 2.14 7.94
C GLN A 52 14.22 1.74 9.40
N GLU A 53 14.77 2.44 10.40
CA GLU A 53 14.64 2.06 11.81
C GLU A 53 13.17 1.93 12.28
N ASP A 54 12.33 2.85 11.83
CA ASP A 54 10.88 2.89 12.07
C ASP A 54 10.16 1.64 11.56
N PHE A 55 10.59 1.07 10.43
CA PHE A 55 10.09 -0.20 9.91
C PHE A 55 10.24 -1.31 10.95
N PHE A 56 11.44 -1.47 11.53
CA PHE A 56 11.70 -2.57 12.48
C PHE A 56 10.99 -2.36 13.82
N ILE A 57 10.90 -1.10 14.27
CA ILE A 57 10.14 -0.75 15.47
C ILE A 57 8.65 -1.05 15.26
N GLY A 58 8.10 -0.66 14.11
CA GLY A 58 6.69 -0.91 13.77
C GLY A 58 6.35 -2.39 13.70
N ASP A 59 7.19 -3.18 13.02
CA ASP A 59 7.04 -4.65 12.94
C ASP A 59 7.04 -5.29 14.33
N TYR A 60 7.99 -4.91 15.18
CA TYR A 60 8.04 -5.45 16.54
C TYR A 60 6.81 -5.03 17.38
N LEU A 61 6.35 -3.78 17.25
CA LEU A 61 5.19 -3.29 17.97
C LEU A 61 3.91 -4.03 17.55
N GLN A 62 3.69 -4.28 16.26
CA GLN A 62 2.52 -5.05 15.82
C GLN A 62 2.56 -6.49 16.32
N GLU A 63 3.72 -7.14 16.33
CA GLU A 63 3.86 -8.50 16.89
C GLU A 63 3.60 -8.54 18.39
N LEU A 64 4.11 -7.56 19.13
CA LEU A 64 3.90 -7.45 20.56
C LEU A 64 2.42 -7.22 20.91
N LEU A 65 1.70 -6.48 20.07
CA LEU A 65 0.30 -6.09 20.29
C LEU A 65 -0.70 -7.06 19.66
N SER A 66 -0.29 -7.95 18.77
CA SER A 66 -1.21 -8.86 18.05
C SER A 66 -2.11 -9.71 18.95
N PRO A 67 -1.68 -10.19 20.15
CA PRO A 67 -2.57 -10.93 21.04
C PRO A 67 -3.74 -10.09 21.60
N LEU A 68 -3.65 -8.76 21.52
CA LEU A 68 -4.71 -7.85 21.96
C LEU A 68 -5.78 -7.62 20.88
N PHE A 69 -5.52 -7.93 19.61
CA PHE A 69 -6.49 -7.69 18.53
C PHE A 69 -7.82 -8.41 18.76
N PRO A 70 -7.87 -9.70 19.15
CA PRO A 70 -9.16 -10.35 19.43
C PRO A 70 -9.89 -9.80 20.66
N LEU A 71 -9.20 -9.08 21.56
CA LEU A 71 -9.85 -8.43 22.71
C LEU A 71 -10.53 -7.11 22.31
N VAL A 72 -9.90 -6.34 21.41
CA VAL A 72 -10.39 -5.02 20.95
C VAL A 72 -11.34 -5.16 19.75
N MET A 73 -11.11 -6.16 18.91
CA MET A 73 -11.85 -6.48 17.69
C MET A 73 -12.14 -7.99 17.64
N PRO A 74 -13.16 -8.51 18.36
CA PRO A 74 -13.39 -9.95 18.53
C PRO A 74 -13.60 -10.78 17.24
N ALA A 75 -13.99 -10.11 16.15
CA ALA A 75 -14.13 -10.72 14.84
C ALA A 75 -12.77 -10.90 14.12
N VAL A 76 -11.70 -10.26 14.58
CA VAL A 76 -10.35 -10.33 14.01
C VAL A 76 -9.55 -11.38 14.76
N VAL A 77 -9.05 -12.37 14.01
CA VAL A 77 -8.22 -13.46 14.53
C VAL A 77 -6.75 -13.08 14.46
N ASP A 78 -6.32 -12.53 13.32
CA ASP A 78 -4.97 -12.05 13.08
C ASP A 78 -5.02 -10.82 12.16
N LEU A 79 -4.03 -9.94 12.28
CA LEU A 79 -3.91 -8.72 11.49
C LEU A 79 -2.44 -8.35 11.30
N TRP A 80 -2.12 -7.93 10.07
CA TRP A 80 -0.78 -7.47 9.70
C TRP A 80 -0.88 -6.19 8.88
N SER A 81 -0.19 -5.13 9.30
CA SER A 81 0.04 -3.94 8.48
C SER A 81 1.41 -4.03 7.82
N TYR A 82 1.49 -3.67 6.54
CA TYR A 82 2.71 -3.86 5.76
C TYR A 82 3.61 -2.63 5.88
N GLY A 83 4.72 -2.78 6.61
CA GLY A 83 5.71 -1.72 6.78
C GLY A 83 6.34 -1.25 5.46
N GLU A 84 6.39 -2.12 4.44
CA GLU A 84 6.89 -1.79 3.10
C GLU A 84 6.02 -0.73 2.42
N THR A 85 4.80 -0.53 2.92
CA THR A 85 3.82 0.44 2.44
C THR A 85 3.57 1.56 3.46
N GLY A 86 4.53 1.78 4.37
CA GLY A 86 4.40 2.75 5.46
C GLY A 86 3.36 2.38 6.52
N PHE A 87 3.03 1.09 6.67
CA PHE A 87 1.98 0.53 7.55
C PHE A 87 0.54 0.95 7.24
N HIS A 88 0.31 2.13 6.67
CA HIS A 88 -1.02 2.70 6.49
C HIS A 88 -1.61 2.45 5.10
N SER A 89 -0.83 2.16 4.06
CA SER A 89 -1.43 1.92 2.74
C SER A 89 -2.07 0.55 2.58
N LEU A 90 -1.54 -0.48 3.24
CA LEU A 90 -2.03 -1.85 3.12
C LEU A 90 -2.07 -2.54 4.48
N ALA A 91 -3.17 -3.24 4.73
CA ALA A 91 -3.29 -4.21 5.82
C ALA A 91 -4.00 -5.48 5.33
N ALA A 92 -3.73 -6.59 6.00
CA ALA A 92 -4.45 -7.83 5.83
C ALA A 92 -4.94 -8.34 7.18
N ALA A 93 -6.08 -9.04 7.19
CA ALA A 93 -6.60 -9.66 8.38
C ALA A 93 -7.25 -11.02 8.10
N VAL A 94 -7.11 -11.91 9.08
CA VAL A 94 -7.91 -13.13 9.21
C VAL A 94 -9.09 -12.79 10.11
N VAL A 95 -10.31 -13.01 9.63
CA VAL A 95 -11.54 -12.67 10.34
C VAL A 95 -12.44 -13.88 10.52
N ARG A 96 -13.32 -13.85 11.52
CA ARG A 96 -14.30 -14.90 11.76
C ARG A 96 -15.46 -14.74 10.78
N GLU A 97 -15.75 -15.80 10.02
CA GLU A 97 -16.87 -15.88 9.08
C GLU A 97 -17.80 -17.04 9.49
N ARG A 98 -18.63 -16.83 10.52
CA ARG A 98 -19.58 -17.85 11.02
C ARG A 98 -20.89 -17.82 10.25
N TYR A 99 -21.25 -16.63 9.77
CA TYR A 99 -22.36 -16.39 8.88
C TYR A 99 -21.85 -15.65 7.65
N ALA A 100 -22.52 -15.88 6.51
CA ALA A 100 -22.15 -15.21 5.28
C ALA A 100 -22.15 -13.68 5.46
N ARG A 101 -21.07 -13.05 4.98
CA ARG A 101 -20.81 -11.61 4.96
C ARG A 101 -20.37 -10.99 6.29
N GLU A 102 -20.01 -11.77 7.32
CA GLU A 102 -19.46 -11.21 8.58
C GLU A 102 -18.14 -10.45 8.36
N ALA A 103 -17.32 -10.88 7.39
CA ALA A 103 -16.06 -10.25 7.02
C ALA A 103 -16.21 -8.76 6.67
N ILE A 104 -17.34 -8.35 6.09
CA ILE A 104 -17.61 -6.93 5.80
C ILE A 104 -17.72 -6.11 7.08
N SER A 105 -18.43 -6.63 8.08
CA SER A 105 -18.55 -5.96 9.38
C SER A 105 -17.21 -5.89 10.10
N ALA A 106 -16.40 -6.95 10.02
CA ALA A 106 -15.03 -6.93 10.53
C ALA A 106 -14.15 -5.91 9.78
N GLY A 107 -14.29 -5.80 8.47
CA GLY A 107 -13.60 -4.80 7.66
C GLY A 107 -13.91 -3.37 8.07
N PHE A 108 -15.19 -3.02 8.26
CA PHE A 108 -15.57 -1.70 8.78
C PHE A 108 -15.03 -1.45 10.19
N ARG A 109 -15.01 -2.46 11.06
CA ARG A 109 -14.42 -2.37 12.39
C ARG A 109 -12.93 -2.01 12.32
N ILE A 110 -12.18 -2.65 11.43
CA ILE A 110 -10.74 -2.39 11.20
C ILE A 110 -10.54 -0.99 10.63
N LEU A 111 -11.27 -0.64 9.56
CA LEU A 111 -11.15 0.67 8.89
C LEU A 111 -11.65 1.86 9.74
N GLY A 112 -12.24 1.60 10.91
CA GLY A 112 -12.63 2.62 11.88
C GLY A 112 -11.80 2.62 13.16
N GLU A 113 -10.81 1.74 13.32
CA GLU A 113 -10.08 1.57 14.58
C GLU A 113 -8.76 2.36 14.60
N GLY A 114 -8.65 3.34 15.49
CA GLY A 114 -7.38 3.99 15.82
C GLY A 114 -6.52 4.34 14.60
N GLN A 115 -5.28 3.83 14.57
CA GLN A 115 -4.34 4.03 13.45
C GLN A 115 -4.69 3.19 12.21
N LEU A 116 -5.45 2.10 12.36
CA LEU A 116 -5.93 1.28 11.23
C LEU A 116 -6.97 2.02 10.39
N ALA A 117 -7.58 3.09 10.91
CA ALA A 117 -8.44 3.98 10.13
C ALA A 117 -7.70 4.67 8.98
N LEU A 118 -6.36 4.73 9.00
CA LEU A 118 -5.55 5.22 7.88
C LEU A 118 -5.39 4.18 6.76
N THR A 119 -5.65 2.89 7.03
CA THR A 119 -5.56 1.77 6.06
C THR A 119 -6.25 2.12 4.74
N LYS A 120 -5.47 2.24 3.65
CA LYS A 120 -6.01 2.52 2.31
C LYS A 120 -6.61 1.28 1.65
N PHE A 121 -5.94 0.14 1.76
CA PHE A 121 -6.42 -1.11 1.19
C PHE A 121 -6.41 -2.23 2.22
N LEU A 122 -7.55 -2.90 2.39
CA LEU A 122 -7.71 -3.99 3.35
C LEU A 122 -7.99 -5.31 2.65
N LEU A 123 -7.14 -6.29 2.91
CA LEU A 123 -7.29 -7.68 2.46
C LEU A 123 -7.93 -8.51 3.58
N LEU A 124 -9.00 -9.24 3.28
CA LEU A 124 -9.69 -10.07 4.27
C LEU A 124 -9.75 -11.54 3.84
N THR A 125 -9.46 -12.42 4.80
CA THR A 125 -9.60 -13.88 4.67
C THR A 125 -10.30 -14.44 5.90
N ASP A 126 -10.90 -15.62 5.77
CA ASP A 126 -11.65 -16.31 6.84
C ASP A 126 -10.88 -17.48 7.46
N LYS A 127 -9.90 -18.01 6.73
CA LYS A 127 -9.03 -19.10 7.18
C LYS A 127 -7.65 -18.52 7.52
N GLU A 128 -6.99 -19.12 8.50
CA GLU A 128 -5.66 -18.72 8.93
C GLU A 128 -4.68 -18.75 7.74
N GLN A 129 -3.99 -17.65 7.51
CA GLN A 129 -2.97 -17.47 6.47
C GLN A 129 -1.73 -16.84 7.10
N ASP A 130 -0.55 -17.14 6.58
CA ASP A 130 0.63 -16.35 6.91
C ASP A 130 0.53 -14.98 6.22
N LEU A 131 0.08 -13.97 6.97
CA LEU A 131 -0.12 -12.61 6.48
C LEU A 131 1.19 -11.93 6.05
N ARG A 132 2.36 -12.45 6.45
CA ARG A 132 3.66 -11.94 6.01
C ARG A 132 4.05 -12.48 4.63
N ASN A 133 3.54 -13.65 4.24
CA ASN A 133 3.75 -14.22 2.91
C ASN A 133 2.74 -13.66 1.91
N PHE A 134 2.96 -12.41 1.51
CA PHE A 134 2.02 -11.68 0.66
C PHE A 134 1.63 -12.42 -0.63
N LYS A 135 2.58 -13.09 -1.31
CA LYS A 135 2.27 -13.81 -2.55
C LYS A 135 1.26 -14.94 -2.32
N ARG A 136 1.43 -15.72 -1.25
CA ARG A 136 0.51 -16.81 -0.92
C ARG A 136 -0.84 -16.29 -0.45
N LEU A 137 -0.84 -15.24 0.38
CA LEU A 137 -2.07 -14.59 0.81
C LEU A 137 -2.86 -14.02 -0.39
N PHE A 138 -2.18 -13.33 -1.30
CA PHE A 138 -2.82 -12.72 -2.46
C PHE A 138 -3.37 -13.79 -3.41
N GLU A 139 -2.62 -14.88 -3.65
CA GLU A 139 -3.14 -16.07 -4.37
C GLU A 139 -4.39 -16.64 -3.69
N TYR A 140 -4.37 -16.86 -2.37
CA TYR A 140 -5.51 -17.37 -1.61
C TYR A 140 -6.76 -16.51 -1.81
N ILE A 141 -6.60 -15.18 -1.81
CA ILE A 141 -7.69 -14.24 -2.02
C ILE A 141 -8.20 -14.29 -3.47
N LEU A 142 -7.30 -14.27 -4.46
CA LEU A 142 -7.68 -14.28 -5.88
C LEU A 142 -8.36 -15.58 -6.30
N GLU A 143 -8.03 -16.70 -5.66
CA GLU A 143 -8.73 -17.98 -5.81
C GLU A 143 -10.21 -17.93 -5.36
N ARG A 144 -10.57 -16.98 -4.47
CA ARG A 144 -11.85 -16.97 -3.72
C ARG A 144 -12.70 -15.72 -3.94
N VAL A 145 -12.13 -14.60 -4.33
CA VAL A 145 -12.86 -13.35 -4.56
C VAL A 145 -13.99 -13.57 -5.57
N ASP A 146 -15.19 -13.08 -5.32
CA ASP A 146 -16.18 -12.81 -6.37
C ASP A 146 -16.23 -11.30 -6.65
N TRP A 147 -15.75 -10.89 -7.82
CA TRP A 147 -15.66 -9.48 -8.20
C TRP A 147 -17.02 -8.77 -8.27
N GLU A 148 -18.14 -9.50 -8.34
CA GLU A 148 -19.46 -8.88 -8.25
C GLU A 148 -19.85 -8.45 -6.83
N SER A 149 -19.20 -9.00 -5.79
CA SER A 149 -19.64 -8.81 -4.40
C SER A 149 -18.55 -8.60 -3.37
N ASP A 150 -17.28 -8.91 -3.67
CA ASP A 150 -16.23 -9.06 -2.67
C ASP A 150 -15.14 -7.98 -2.78
N PHE A 151 -15.31 -7.04 -3.71
CA PHE A 151 -14.44 -5.88 -3.87
C PHE A 151 -15.23 -4.58 -3.68
N PHE A 152 -14.82 -3.81 -2.68
CA PHE A 152 -15.48 -2.56 -2.28
C PHE A 152 -14.51 -1.41 -2.41
N ILE A 153 -14.97 -0.32 -3.01
CA ILE A 153 -14.24 0.95 -3.09
C ILE A 153 -15.09 2.03 -2.43
N PHE A 154 -14.50 2.76 -1.51
CA PHE A 154 -15.11 3.85 -0.76
C PHE A 154 -14.40 5.15 -1.14
N ASP A 155 -15.06 5.99 -1.94
CA ASP A 155 -14.52 7.29 -2.33
C ASP A 155 -14.70 8.35 -1.24
N ARG A 156 -13.89 9.41 -1.29
CA ARG A 156 -13.94 10.57 -0.37
C ARG A 156 -13.81 10.22 1.11
N THR A 157 -12.84 9.36 1.43
CA THR A 157 -12.50 9.01 2.81
C THR A 157 -11.37 9.88 3.34
N SER A 158 -11.26 9.97 4.67
CA SER A 158 -10.03 10.47 5.30
C SER A 158 -8.84 9.61 4.86
N PHE A 159 -7.73 10.28 4.62
CA PHE A 159 -6.52 9.73 4.02
C PHE A 159 -5.30 10.17 4.83
N ASP A 160 -4.21 9.43 4.74
CA ASP A 160 -2.95 9.83 5.37
C ASP A 160 -2.46 11.16 4.77
N THR A 161 -1.90 12.04 5.60
CA THR A 161 -1.34 13.33 5.16
C THR A 161 -0.18 13.16 4.19
N LEU A 162 0.56 12.06 4.31
CA LEU A 162 1.76 11.74 3.52
C LEU A 162 1.47 10.81 2.34
N ASP A 163 0.25 10.26 2.23
CA ASP A 163 -0.14 9.48 1.05
C ASP A 163 -0.62 10.42 -0.07
N TYR A 164 0.24 10.61 -1.06
CA TYR A 164 -0.02 11.51 -2.20
C TYR A 164 -0.79 10.85 -3.35
N ALA A 165 -1.27 9.61 -3.20
CA ALA A 165 -1.90 8.87 -4.29
C ALA A 165 -3.10 9.58 -4.90
N SER A 166 -3.93 10.24 -4.07
CA SER A 166 -5.12 10.96 -4.53
C SER A 166 -4.81 12.34 -5.15
N GLY A 167 -3.60 12.86 -4.96
CA GLY A 167 -3.25 14.25 -5.28
C GLY A 167 -3.89 15.30 -4.36
N GLN A 168 -4.52 14.88 -3.26
CA GLN A 168 -5.17 15.76 -2.29
C GLN A 168 -4.71 15.45 -0.86
N ILE A 169 -4.53 16.48 -0.05
CA ILE A 169 -4.11 16.33 1.35
C ILE A 169 -5.29 15.82 2.17
N ASN A 170 -5.08 14.74 2.94
CA ASN A 170 -6.04 14.14 3.87
C ASN A 170 -7.35 13.60 3.25
N LEU A 171 -7.44 13.58 1.91
CA LEU A 171 -8.63 13.15 1.19
C LEU A 171 -8.24 12.17 0.08
N GLY A 172 -8.90 11.03 0.03
CA GLY A 172 -8.64 9.98 -0.94
C GLY A 172 -9.75 8.94 -0.92
N SER A 173 -9.38 7.69 -1.13
CA SER A 173 -10.33 6.57 -1.12
C SER A 173 -9.73 5.35 -0.44
N LYS A 174 -10.61 4.46 0.01
CA LYS A 174 -10.25 3.17 0.58
C LYS A 174 -10.82 2.03 -0.25
N ALA A 175 -10.22 0.86 -0.12
CA ALA A 175 -10.78 -0.35 -0.69
C ALA A 175 -10.66 -1.54 0.26
N MET A 176 -11.58 -2.48 0.09
CA MET A 176 -11.60 -3.74 0.80
C MET A 176 -11.78 -4.86 -0.21
N LEU A 177 -10.88 -5.83 -0.20
CA LEU A 177 -10.90 -7.01 -1.04
C LEU A 177 -11.03 -8.26 -0.16
N ILE A 178 -12.09 -9.02 -0.39
CA ILE A 178 -12.48 -10.15 0.45
C ILE A 178 -12.24 -11.44 -0.33
N GLY A 179 -11.46 -12.35 0.26
CA GLY A 179 -11.24 -13.70 -0.25
C GLY A 179 -11.60 -14.71 0.82
N VAL A 180 -12.90 -14.97 1.00
CA VAL A 180 -13.42 -15.89 2.03
C VAL A 180 -14.13 -17.08 1.42
N GLY A 181 -14.23 -18.17 2.18
CA GLY A 181 -14.95 -19.37 1.80
C GLY A 181 -14.14 -20.34 0.93
N GLU A 182 -14.85 -21.08 0.09
CA GLU A 182 -14.25 -22.12 -0.75
C GLU A 182 -13.65 -21.53 -2.04
N GLN A 183 -12.61 -22.21 -2.53
CA GLN A 183 -11.93 -21.85 -3.77
C GLN A 183 -12.92 -21.88 -4.95
N LYS A 184 -12.91 -20.82 -5.76
CA LYS A 184 -13.81 -20.64 -6.92
C LYS A 184 -13.11 -20.89 -8.25
N ARG A 185 -11.78 -20.78 -8.30
CA ARG A 185 -10.98 -20.87 -9.53
C ARG A 185 -9.54 -21.31 -9.28
N ASP A 186 -8.90 -21.80 -10.33
CA ASP A 186 -7.45 -21.96 -10.40
C ASP A 186 -6.81 -20.70 -11.00
N LEU A 187 -5.57 -20.40 -10.59
CA LEU A 187 -4.87 -19.18 -11.01
C LEU A 187 -3.82 -19.46 -12.07
N LYS A 188 -3.75 -18.60 -13.08
CA LYS A 188 -2.68 -18.58 -14.08
C LYS A 188 -1.35 -18.19 -13.44
N ARG A 189 -0.28 -18.95 -13.73
CA ARG A 189 1.06 -18.81 -13.09
C ARG A 189 2.20 -18.55 -14.08
N ASP A 190 1.90 -18.62 -15.36
CA ASP A 190 2.81 -18.36 -16.47
C ASP A 190 2.16 -17.33 -17.40
N PHE A 191 2.97 -16.56 -18.12
CA PHE A 191 2.45 -15.61 -19.10
C PHE A 191 3.24 -15.75 -20.40
N SER A 192 2.52 -15.99 -21.49
CA SER A 192 3.05 -16.01 -22.85
C SER A 192 2.00 -15.47 -23.80
N THR A 193 2.37 -14.49 -24.61
CA THR A 193 1.50 -13.94 -25.67
C THR A 193 2.32 -13.73 -26.94
N SER A 194 1.64 -13.80 -28.09
CA SER A 194 2.24 -13.48 -29.39
C SER A 194 2.46 -11.97 -29.58
N HIS A 195 1.66 -11.15 -28.90
CA HIS A 195 1.73 -9.69 -28.94
C HIS A 195 1.29 -9.08 -27.61
N LEU A 196 1.94 -7.99 -27.22
CA LEU A 196 1.53 -7.20 -26.05
C LEU A 196 0.55 -6.10 -26.50
N PRO A 197 -0.45 -5.74 -25.67
CA PRO A 197 -1.32 -4.61 -25.94
C PRO A 197 -0.53 -3.32 -26.15
N GLN A 198 -1.06 -2.41 -26.98
CA GLN A 198 -0.42 -1.13 -27.26
C GLN A 198 -0.16 -0.34 -25.96
N GLY A 199 1.09 0.09 -25.78
CA GLY A 199 1.55 0.84 -24.60
C GLY A 199 2.21 -0.03 -23.53
N VAL A 200 2.12 -1.37 -23.66
CA VAL A 200 2.83 -2.32 -22.79
C VAL A 200 4.16 -2.70 -23.43
N LYS A 201 5.26 -2.54 -22.68
CA LYS A 201 6.62 -2.87 -23.11
C LYS A 201 6.99 -4.31 -22.76
N ARG A 202 6.67 -4.70 -21.53
CA ARG A 202 7.04 -5.99 -20.93
C ARG A 202 6.01 -6.41 -19.91
N ALA A 203 5.93 -7.69 -19.62
CA ALA A 203 5.06 -8.24 -18.59
C ALA A 203 5.77 -9.36 -17.80
N LYS A 204 5.41 -9.53 -16.54
CA LYS A 204 5.96 -10.53 -15.63
C LYS A 204 4.92 -10.95 -14.62
N VAL A 205 4.77 -12.25 -14.41
CA VAL A 205 3.92 -12.81 -13.35
C VAL A 205 4.55 -12.49 -12.00
N PHE A 206 3.81 -11.85 -11.10
CA PHE A 206 4.26 -11.60 -9.73
C PHE A 206 3.98 -12.79 -8.82
N CYS A 207 2.74 -13.29 -8.86
CA CYS A 207 2.25 -14.53 -8.26
C CYS A 207 1.09 -15.07 -9.11
N GLY A 208 0.52 -16.22 -8.75
CA GLY A 208 -0.67 -16.75 -9.43
C GLY A 208 -1.78 -15.69 -9.50
N GLY A 209 -2.38 -15.50 -10.67
CA GLY A 209 -3.49 -14.58 -10.89
C GLY A 209 -3.12 -13.09 -10.91
N CYS A 210 -1.86 -12.73 -10.65
CA CYS A 210 -1.39 -11.35 -10.66
C CYS A 210 -0.25 -11.13 -11.67
N LEU A 211 -0.54 -10.34 -12.70
CA LEU A 211 0.43 -9.92 -13.71
C LEU A 211 0.92 -8.50 -13.43
N VAL A 212 2.20 -8.23 -13.61
CA VAL A 212 2.76 -6.89 -13.63
C VAL A 212 3.16 -6.53 -15.06
N VAL A 213 2.76 -5.36 -15.51
CA VAL A 213 3.10 -4.83 -16.83
C VAL A 213 3.92 -3.55 -16.71
N GLU A 214 4.98 -3.45 -17.48
CA GLU A 214 5.75 -2.22 -17.65
C GLU A 214 5.18 -1.45 -18.84
N ALA A 215 4.92 -0.17 -18.65
CA ALA A 215 4.35 0.70 -19.66
C ALA A 215 5.08 2.04 -19.77
N ASP A 216 4.65 2.88 -20.72
CA ASP A 216 5.02 4.29 -20.73
C ASP A 216 4.46 5.03 -19.51
N SER A 217 5.07 6.18 -19.21
CA SER A 217 4.73 7.00 -18.05
C SER A 217 3.25 7.38 -18.04
N TYR A 218 2.73 7.66 -16.84
CA TYR A 218 1.33 8.08 -16.68
C TYR A 218 0.92 9.22 -17.62
N GLU A 219 1.78 10.24 -17.79
CA GLU A 219 1.50 11.39 -18.67
C GLU A 219 1.50 11.04 -20.16
N ALA A 220 2.28 10.04 -20.58
CA ALA A 220 2.33 9.64 -21.98
C ALA A 220 1.02 8.96 -22.43
N ASP A 221 0.38 8.19 -21.54
CA ASP A 221 -0.89 7.52 -21.83
C ASP A 221 -1.73 7.30 -20.58
N LYS A 222 -2.61 8.28 -20.29
CA LYS A 222 -3.57 8.24 -19.17
C LYS A 222 -4.71 7.25 -19.38
N GLN A 223 -4.95 6.82 -20.62
CA GLN A 223 -6.06 5.93 -20.97
C GLN A 223 -5.62 4.46 -21.06
N LEU A 224 -4.33 4.19 -20.89
CA LEU A 224 -3.78 2.84 -20.88
C LEU A 224 -4.55 1.88 -19.95
N PRO A 225 -4.86 2.21 -18.68
CA PRO A 225 -5.53 1.26 -17.79
C PRO A 225 -6.90 0.82 -18.29
N ALA A 226 -7.69 1.76 -18.82
CA ALA A 226 -9.00 1.46 -19.42
C ALA A 226 -8.87 0.60 -20.69
N ARG A 227 -7.81 0.82 -21.49
CA ARG A 227 -7.50 -0.03 -22.65
C ARG A 227 -7.13 -1.44 -22.23
N LEU A 228 -6.27 -1.58 -21.21
CA LEU A 228 -5.84 -2.90 -20.72
C LEU A 228 -6.99 -3.66 -20.06
N ALA A 229 -7.93 -2.97 -19.42
CA ALA A 229 -9.13 -3.60 -18.87
C ALA A 229 -9.99 -4.28 -19.95
N SER A 230 -9.97 -3.73 -21.17
CA SER A 230 -10.70 -4.27 -22.33
C SER A 230 -9.86 -5.22 -23.21
N ALA A 231 -8.57 -5.40 -22.89
CA ALA A 231 -7.67 -6.26 -23.67
C ALA A 231 -7.91 -7.73 -23.33
N THR A 232 -7.83 -8.59 -24.35
CA THR A 232 -8.07 -10.04 -24.22
C THR A 232 -6.85 -10.82 -23.75
N GLU A 233 -5.67 -10.24 -23.91
CA GLU A 233 -4.36 -10.85 -23.66
C GLU A 233 -4.12 -11.14 -22.18
N PHE A 234 -4.93 -10.56 -21.29
CA PHE A 234 -4.80 -10.68 -19.84
C PHE A 234 -6.01 -11.37 -19.17
N ASP A 235 -6.93 -11.97 -19.94
CA ASP A 235 -8.18 -12.57 -19.44
C ASP A 235 -7.97 -13.72 -18.46
N GLU A 236 -6.83 -14.40 -18.54
CA GLU A 236 -6.46 -15.49 -17.63
C GLU A 236 -5.96 -15.00 -16.26
N PHE A 237 -5.79 -13.69 -16.07
CA PHE A 237 -5.34 -13.08 -14.82
C PHE A 237 -6.48 -12.36 -14.13
N GLU A 238 -6.47 -12.39 -12.79
CA GLU A 238 -7.49 -11.72 -11.97
C GLU A 238 -7.14 -10.25 -11.75
N VAL A 239 -5.84 -9.96 -11.62
CA VAL A 239 -5.32 -8.61 -11.40
C VAL A 239 -4.12 -8.35 -12.32
N VAL A 240 -4.12 -7.17 -12.93
CA VAL A 240 -2.96 -6.65 -13.69
C VAL A 240 -2.54 -5.32 -13.08
N VAL A 241 -1.28 -5.22 -12.67
CA VAL A 241 -0.72 -3.99 -12.09
C VAL A 241 0.21 -3.32 -13.10
N ILE A 242 -0.04 -2.04 -13.39
CA ILE A 242 0.78 -1.24 -14.30
C ILE A 242 1.84 -0.50 -13.49
N HIS A 243 3.10 -0.67 -13.88
CA HIS A 243 4.25 -0.02 -13.27
C HIS A 243 5.10 0.70 -14.32
N ASP A 244 5.85 1.73 -13.89
CA ASP A 244 6.85 2.39 -14.76
C ASP A 244 8.06 1.48 -15.04
N LYS A 245 8.31 0.50 -14.16
CA LYS A 245 9.43 -0.44 -14.26
C LYS A 245 9.03 -1.84 -13.83
N LEU A 246 9.42 -2.84 -14.61
CA LEU A 246 9.12 -4.25 -14.34
C LEU A 246 9.85 -4.79 -13.10
N GLU A 247 10.95 -4.16 -12.68
CA GLU A 247 11.76 -4.56 -11.52
C GLU A 247 10.98 -4.54 -10.20
N TYR A 248 9.86 -3.81 -10.14
CA TYR A 248 8.99 -3.85 -8.97
C TYR A 248 8.34 -5.23 -8.75
N ALA A 249 8.27 -6.08 -9.77
CA ALA A 249 7.79 -7.46 -9.64
C ALA A 249 8.85 -8.45 -9.14
N ASP A 250 10.10 -8.03 -8.94
CA ASP A 250 11.21 -8.94 -8.60
C ASP A 250 11.14 -9.48 -7.16
N SER A 251 10.48 -8.77 -6.26
CA SER A 251 10.36 -9.12 -4.84
C SER A 251 9.06 -8.58 -4.26
N SER A 252 8.56 -9.19 -3.19
CA SER A 252 7.38 -8.70 -2.48
C SER A 252 7.58 -7.28 -1.98
N ASP A 253 8.73 -6.96 -1.38
CA ASP A 253 9.01 -5.62 -0.84
C ASP A 253 8.89 -4.52 -1.89
N LYS A 254 9.54 -4.70 -3.05
CA LYS A 254 9.45 -3.75 -4.16
C LYS A 254 8.01 -3.64 -4.71
N PHE A 255 7.32 -4.78 -4.84
CA PHE A 255 5.96 -4.83 -5.38
C PHE A 255 4.99 -4.12 -4.45
N LEU A 256 5.09 -4.39 -3.14
CA LEU A 256 4.25 -3.81 -2.11
C LEU A 256 4.44 -2.30 -2.08
N TRP A 257 5.69 -1.85 -1.95
CA TRP A 257 6.02 -0.44 -1.91
C TRP A 257 5.53 0.29 -3.16
N ALA A 258 5.90 -0.16 -4.36
CA ALA A 258 5.53 0.54 -5.57
C ALA A 258 4.01 0.48 -5.85
N THR A 259 3.34 -0.63 -5.55
CA THR A 259 1.91 -0.78 -5.85
C THR A 259 1.09 0.03 -4.86
N TRP A 260 1.12 -0.34 -3.59
CA TRP A 260 0.16 0.17 -2.60
C TRP A 260 0.46 1.59 -2.15
N THR A 261 1.67 2.12 -2.34
CA THR A 261 1.89 3.55 -2.10
C THR A 261 1.32 4.38 -3.24
N ARG A 262 1.40 3.95 -4.51
CA ARG A 262 1.21 4.83 -5.68
C ARG A 262 -0.20 4.96 -6.23
N PHE A 263 -1.16 4.15 -5.79
CA PHE A 263 -2.52 4.20 -6.34
C PHE A 263 -3.57 4.60 -5.31
N ASN A 264 -4.59 5.33 -5.78
CA ASN A 264 -5.80 5.69 -5.06
C ASN A 264 -6.96 4.83 -5.59
N PRO A 265 -7.59 3.97 -4.76
CA PRO A 265 -8.60 3.00 -5.21
C PRO A 265 -9.69 3.54 -6.14
N SER A 266 -10.27 4.70 -5.86
CA SER A 266 -11.40 5.25 -6.63
C SER A 266 -11.04 5.80 -8.01
N THR A 267 -9.77 6.14 -8.23
CA THR A 267 -9.33 6.78 -9.50
C THR A 267 -8.42 5.90 -10.33
N ASP A 268 -7.71 4.96 -9.69
CA ASP A 268 -6.62 4.22 -10.31
C ASP A 268 -6.92 2.73 -10.47
N VAL A 269 -8.14 2.31 -10.12
CA VAL A 269 -8.62 0.94 -10.32
C VAL A 269 -9.63 0.90 -11.46
N TYR A 270 -9.39 0.02 -12.42
CA TYR A 270 -10.23 -0.22 -13.58
C TYR A 270 -10.61 -1.69 -13.63
N ALA A 271 -11.69 -2.02 -14.31
CA ALA A 271 -12.19 -3.39 -14.45
C ALA A 271 -12.67 -3.60 -15.88
N ARG A 272 -12.66 -4.85 -16.36
CA ARG A 272 -13.19 -5.21 -17.68
C ARG A 272 -14.61 -4.71 -17.87
N GLY A 273 -15.42 -4.91 -16.84
CA GLY A 273 -16.82 -4.51 -16.79
C GLY A 273 -17.15 -3.93 -15.43
N VAL A 274 -17.97 -2.89 -15.42
CA VAL A 274 -18.53 -2.30 -14.19
C VAL A 274 -20.04 -2.19 -14.36
N ARG A 275 -20.81 -2.79 -13.46
CA ARG A 275 -22.28 -2.78 -13.47
C ARG A 275 -22.83 -2.38 -12.12
N LEU A 276 -23.95 -1.66 -12.12
CA LEU A 276 -24.70 -1.36 -10.90
C LEU A 276 -25.83 -2.38 -10.72
N LYS A 277 -25.88 -3.05 -9.57
CA LYS A 277 -26.94 -4.02 -9.23
C LYS A 277 -27.41 -3.77 -7.81
N HIS A 278 -28.67 -3.36 -7.63
CA HIS A 278 -29.23 -3.03 -6.31
C HIS A 278 -28.36 -2.03 -5.51
N ASN A 279 -27.89 -0.97 -6.17
CA ASN A 279 -26.96 0.03 -5.62
C ASN A 279 -25.56 -0.49 -5.23
N ARG A 280 -25.23 -1.73 -5.59
CA ARG A 280 -23.88 -2.29 -5.46
C ARG A 280 -23.14 -2.20 -6.78
N ILE A 281 -21.90 -1.74 -6.74
CA ILE A 281 -20.98 -1.80 -7.89
C ILE A 281 -20.46 -3.23 -8.00
N CYS A 282 -20.60 -3.83 -9.17
CA CYS A 282 -20.14 -5.17 -9.51
C CYS A 282 -19.02 -5.03 -10.55
N TYR A 283 -17.88 -5.65 -10.29
CA TYR A 283 -16.72 -5.62 -11.19
C TYR A 283 -16.57 -6.96 -11.92
N GLU A 284 -15.85 -6.93 -13.04
CA GLU A 284 -15.45 -8.10 -13.80
C GLU A 284 -13.93 -8.07 -13.99
N SER A 285 -13.28 -9.22 -13.77
CA SER A 285 -11.83 -9.35 -13.95
C SER A 285 -11.43 -9.33 -15.43
N PRO A 286 -10.16 -8.99 -15.75
CA PRO A 286 -9.10 -8.56 -14.83
C PRO A 286 -9.39 -7.19 -14.22
N ILE A 287 -9.01 -7.02 -12.96
CA ILE A 287 -8.91 -5.71 -12.32
C ILE A 287 -7.54 -5.12 -12.66
N ILE A 288 -7.54 -3.91 -13.20
CA ILE A 288 -6.32 -3.17 -13.53
C ILE A 288 -6.04 -2.16 -12.43
N ILE A 289 -4.83 -2.17 -11.89
CA ILE A 289 -4.34 -1.18 -10.93
C ILE A 289 -3.27 -0.34 -11.62
N ASP A 290 -3.53 0.95 -11.83
CA ASP A 290 -2.53 1.88 -12.34
C ASP A 290 -1.64 2.36 -11.18
N ALA A 291 -0.49 1.72 -11.00
CA ALA A 291 0.50 2.07 -9.98
C ALA A 291 1.69 2.88 -10.55
N ARG A 292 1.57 3.41 -11.77
CA ARG A 292 2.57 4.32 -12.35
C ARG A 292 2.70 5.60 -11.52
N MET A 293 3.86 6.24 -11.59
CA MET A 293 4.11 7.52 -10.95
C MET A 293 3.24 8.61 -11.57
N LYS A 294 2.44 9.29 -10.76
CA LYS A 294 1.62 10.43 -11.20
C LYS A 294 2.40 11.74 -11.09
N PRO A 295 2.13 12.76 -11.93
CA PRO A 295 2.93 13.99 -11.98
C PRO A 295 2.89 14.83 -10.70
N TRP A 296 1.89 14.62 -9.85
CA TRP A 296 1.79 15.31 -8.56
C TRP A 296 2.54 14.62 -7.44
N TYR A 297 3.07 13.40 -7.65
CA TYR A 297 3.88 12.75 -6.65
C TYR A 297 5.16 13.56 -6.40
N PRO A 298 5.54 13.75 -5.13
CA PRO A 298 6.88 14.20 -4.84
C PRO A 298 7.91 13.17 -5.30
N LYS A 299 9.15 13.62 -5.44
CA LYS A 299 10.27 12.75 -5.82
C LYS A 299 10.48 11.66 -4.77
N GLU A 300 10.96 10.50 -5.22
CA GLU A 300 11.48 9.47 -4.32
C GLU A 300 12.62 10.06 -3.47
N VAL A 301 12.71 9.65 -2.21
CA VAL A 301 13.81 10.05 -1.32
C VAL A 301 15.07 9.34 -1.77
N GLU A 302 16.11 10.13 -2.02
CA GLU A 302 17.45 9.63 -2.37
C GLU A 302 18.49 10.23 -1.43
N ALA A 303 19.40 9.39 -0.93
CA ALA A 303 20.55 9.87 -0.20
C ALA A 303 21.53 10.53 -1.17
N ARG A 304 22.09 11.69 -0.80
CA ARG A 304 23.07 12.38 -1.62
C ARG A 304 24.34 11.52 -1.75
N GLU A 305 24.88 11.44 -2.96
CA GLU A 305 26.06 10.62 -3.26
C GLU A 305 27.30 11.02 -2.44
N ASP A 306 27.48 12.31 -2.17
CA ASP A 306 28.58 12.80 -1.33
C ASP A 306 28.41 12.40 0.14
N THR A 307 27.18 12.42 0.65
CA THR A 307 26.86 11.92 1.99
C THR A 307 27.09 10.42 2.10
N ILE A 308 26.67 9.63 1.10
CA ILE A 308 26.91 8.17 1.06
C ILE A 308 28.42 7.91 1.14
N LYS A 309 29.21 8.53 0.26
CA LYS A 309 30.68 8.39 0.24
C LYS A 309 31.33 8.79 1.57
N LEU A 310 30.82 9.84 2.22
CA LEU A 310 31.31 10.27 3.51
C LEU A 310 31.01 9.25 4.61
N VAL A 311 29.77 8.74 4.67
CA VAL A 311 29.37 7.71 5.64
C VAL A 311 30.19 6.43 5.43
N ASP A 312 30.30 5.95 4.19
CA ASP A 312 31.07 4.74 3.85
C ASP A 312 32.53 4.86 4.28
N LYS A 313 33.15 6.02 4.02
CA LYS A 313 34.53 6.29 4.43
C LYS A 313 34.70 6.24 5.94
N ARG A 314 33.74 6.81 6.68
CA ARG A 314 33.82 6.97 8.15
C ARG A 314 33.25 5.78 8.91
N TRP A 315 32.57 4.84 8.27
CA TRP A 315 31.91 3.71 8.94
C TRP A 315 32.86 2.96 9.87
N LYS A 316 34.09 2.69 9.39
CA LYS A 316 35.14 2.01 10.17
C LYS A 316 35.70 2.82 11.35
N GLU A 317 35.51 4.14 11.37
CA GLU A 317 35.89 4.98 12.51
C GLU A 317 34.97 4.75 13.72
N TYR A 318 33.70 4.45 13.46
CA TYR A 318 32.65 4.30 14.48
C TYR A 318 32.35 2.85 14.82
N PHE A 319 32.49 1.96 13.84
CA PHE A 319 32.32 0.51 14.01
C PHE A 319 33.61 -0.22 13.59
N PRO A 320 34.68 -0.09 14.40
CA PRO A 320 35.87 -0.90 14.21
C PRO A 320 35.53 -2.34 14.64
N SER A 321 35.43 -3.24 13.67
CA SER A 321 35.07 -4.68 13.78
C SER A 321 33.59 -5.00 13.84
#